data_AF-A0A402CW65-F1
#
_entry.id   AF-A0A402CW65-F1
#
_cell.length_a   1.000
_cell.length_b   1.000
_cell.length_c   1.000
_cell.angle_alpha   90.00
_cell.angle_beta   90.00
_cell.angle_gamma   90.00
#
_symmetry.space_group_name_H-M   'P 1'
#
loop_
_entity.id
_entity.type
_entity.pdbx_description
1 polymer ?
#
loop_
_entity_poly.entity_id
_entity_poly.type
_entity_poly.pdbx_seq_one_letter_code
_entity_poly.pdbx_strand_id
1 'polypeptide(L)'
;MAAERLLSLGMVNIVDVQGGMAAWEHAGLPVEKQEAAMPLERQVRIVAGALVFGFSLLGFFVNFTFFYGSALIGFMLAFTGILGLCPMMSLLKLMPWNRVSILTK
;
A
#
# COMPACT_ATOMS: atom_id res chain seq x y z
N MET A 1 -17.58 14.90 8.98
CA MET A 1 -17.34 13.56 9.57
C MET A 1 -15.83 13.37 9.83
N ALA A 2 -15.43 12.58 10.84
CA ALA A 2 -14.18 12.73 11.61
C ALA A 2 -14.17 13.97 12.51
N ALA A 3 -14.05 15.19 11.97
CA ALA A 3 -14.06 16.41 12.79
C ALA A 3 -15.30 16.54 13.70
N GLU A 4 -16.49 16.27 13.18
CA GLU A 4 -17.74 16.23 13.97
C GLU A 4 -17.74 15.14 15.04
N ARG A 5 -17.13 13.97 14.78
CA ARG A 5 -17.02 12.92 15.78
C ARG A 5 -16.08 13.34 16.90
N LEU A 6 -14.98 13.99 16.56
CA LEU A 6 -14.02 14.54 17.51
C LEU A 6 -14.67 15.66 18.37
N LEU A 7 -15.50 16.52 17.76
CA LEU A 7 -16.30 17.52 18.48
C LEU A 7 -17.30 16.86 19.45
N SER A 8 -17.97 15.78 19.02
CA SER A 8 -18.91 15.04 19.87
C SER A 8 -18.25 14.35 21.07
N LEU A 9 -16.92 14.15 21.03
CA LEU A 9 -16.12 13.65 22.14
C LEU A 9 -15.61 14.76 23.07
N GLY A 10 -16.01 16.01 22.85
CA GLY A 10 -15.66 17.16 23.70
C GLY A 10 -14.32 17.81 23.38
N MET A 11 -13.69 17.49 22.24
CA MET A 11 -12.47 18.18 21.82
C MET A 11 -12.83 19.54 21.20
N VAL A 12 -12.17 20.60 21.68
CA VAL A 12 -12.59 22.00 21.48
C VAL A 12 -11.73 22.78 20.47
N ASN A 13 -10.73 22.15 19.84
CA ASN A 13 -9.85 22.81 18.88
C ASN A 13 -9.56 21.90 17.67
N ILE A 14 -10.57 21.69 16.84
CA ILE A 14 -10.47 20.85 15.64
C ILE A 14 -10.56 21.74 14.42
N VAL A 15 -9.56 21.65 13.56
CA VAL A 15 -9.52 22.36 12.28
C VAL A 15 -9.63 21.33 11.16
N ASP A 16 -10.61 21.51 10.29
CA ASP A 16 -10.75 20.74 9.06
C ASP A 16 -10.03 21.45 7.93
N VAL A 17 -8.90 20.90 7.49
CA VAL A 17 -8.07 21.50 6.42
C VAL A 17 -8.74 21.23 5.08
N GLN A 18 -9.41 22.26 4.55
CA GLN A 18 -10.09 22.19 3.26
C GLN A 18 -9.09 21.88 2.13
N GLY A 19 -9.38 20.84 1.35
CA GLY A 19 -8.49 20.35 0.28
C GLY A 19 -7.33 19.46 0.75
N GLY A 20 -7.22 19.19 2.07
CA GLY A 20 -6.28 18.22 2.64
C GLY A 20 -4.80 18.56 2.43
N MET A 21 -3.95 17.53 2.46
CA MET A 21 -2.49 17.69 2.33
C MET A 21 -2.06 18.29 0.99
N ALA A 22 -2.81 18.05 -0.08
CA ALA A 22 -2.50 18.62 -1.40
C ALA A 22 -2.64 20.16 -1.37
N ALA A 23 -3.73 20.69 -0.80
CA ALA A 23 -3.91 22.13 -0.64
C ALA A 23 -2.85 22.74 0.30
N TRP A 24 -2.47 22.01 1.36
CA TRP A 24 -1.39 22.42 2.27
C TRP A 24 -0.04 22.56 1.55
N GLU A 25 0.33 21.56 0.74
CA GLU A 25 1.55 21.60 -0.08
C GLU A 25 1.50 22.74 -1.12
N HIS A 26 0.36 22.93 -1.79
CA HIS A 26 0.18 24.00 -2.78
C HIS A 26 0.26 25.41 -2.16
N ALA A 27 -0.15 25.56 -0.90
CA ALA A 27 -0.02 26.81 -0.16
C ALA A 27 1.42 27.14 0.28
N GLY A 28 2.39 26.25 0.01
CA GLY A 28 3.79 26.43 0.39
C GLY A 28 4.03 26.35 1.90
N LEU A 29 3.11 25.73 2.64
CA LEU A 29 3.23 25.54 4.08
C LEU A 29 4.30 24.48 4.40
N PRO A 30 4.94 24.55 5.58
CA PRO A 30 5.97 23.60 5.95
C PRO A 30 5.44 22.17 5.95
N VAL A 31 6.17 21.27 5.29
CA VAL A 31 5.89 19.83 5.26
C VAL A 31 7.17 19.09 5.61
N GLU A 32 7.14 18.38 6.73
CA GLU A 32 8.17 17.40 7.06
C GLU A 32 7.93 16.14 6.23
N LYS A 33 8.77 15.93 5.22
CA LYS A 33 8.75 14.71 4.41
C LYS A 33 9.75 13.72 5.00
N GLN A 34 9.27 12.54 5.37
CA GLN A 34 10.15 11.40 5.61
C GLN A 34 10.76 10.96 4.28
N GLU A 35 11.98 10.42 4.29
CA GLU A 35 12.50 9.74 3.09
C GLU A 35 11.48 8.68 2.65
N ALA A 36 10.96 8.81 1.44
CA ALA A 36 9.88 7.97 1.01
C ALA A 36 10.43 6.60 0.61
N ALA A 37 10.24 5.60 1.47
CA ALA A 37 10.31 4.20 1.04
C ALA A 37 9.33 3.99 -0.14
N MET A 38 9.67 3.09 -1.07
CA MET A 38 8.82 2.81 -2.22
C MET A 38 7.37 2.54 -1.78
N PRO A 39 6.35 3.16 -2.39
CA PRO A 39 4.96 2.96 -1.98
C PRO A 39 4.60 1.48 -1.91
N LEU A 40 3.93 1.06 -0.83
CA LEU A 40 3.62 -0.36 -0.59
C LEU A 40 2.80 -0.97 -1.72
N GLU A 41 1.86 -0.23 -2.30
CA GLU A 41 1.08 -0.68 -3.46
C GLU A 41 1.97 -1.02 -4.66
N ARG A 42 3.02 -0.22 -4.88
CA ARG A 42 4.01 -0.47 -5.92
C ARG A 42 4.81 -1.73 -5.60
N GLN A 43 5.22 -1.93 -4.35
CA GLN A 43 5.91 -3.16 -3.92
C GLN A 43 5.02 -4.40 -4.13
N VAL A 44 3.74 -4.35 -3.73
CA VAL A 44 2.78 -5.44 -3.91
C VAL A 44 2.61 -5.78 -5.40
N ARG A 45 2.45 -4.77 -6.26
CA ARG A 45 2.27 -4.98 -7.71
C ARG A 45 3.49 -5.64 -8.35
N ILE A 46 4.70 -5.22 -7.96
CA ILE A 46 5.95 -5.81 -8.45
C ILE A 46 6.04 -7.28 -8.02
N VAL A 47 5.82 -7.58 -6.75
CA VAL A 47 5.92 -8.95 -6.23
C VAL A 47 4.88 -9.87 -6.87
N ALA A 48 3.61 -9.45 -6.90
CA ALA A 48 2.54 -10.24 -7.50
C ALA A 48 2.79 -10.48 -9.00
N GLY A 49 3.19 -9.44 -9.73
CA GLY A 49 3.52 -9.54 -11.15
C GLY A 49 4.71 -10.45 -11.41
N ALA A 50 5.78 -10.35 -10.63
CA ALA A 50 6.96 -11.20 -10.76
C ALA A 50 6.65 -12.68 -10.52
N LEU A 51 5.81 -12.99 -9.52
CA LEU A 51 5.40 -14.37 -9.24
C LEU A 51 4.58 -14.95 -10.41
N VAL A 52 3.56 -14.23 -10.89
CA VAL A 52 2.73 -14.68 -12.03
C VAL A 52 3.57 -14.83 -13.29
N PHE A 53 4.46 -13.88 -13.56
CA PHE A 53 5.35 -13.96 -14.71
C PHE A 53 6.30 -15.15 -14.62
N GLY A 54 6.90 -15.38 -13.45
CA GLY A 54 7.80 -16.52 -13.21
C GLY A 54 7.11 -17.87 -13.38
N PHE A 55 5.93 -18.06 -12.77
CA PHE A 55 5.14 -19.29 -12.94
C PHE A 55 4.72 -19.51 -14.41
N SER A 56 4.39 -18.44 -15.12
CA SER A 56 4.03 -18.53 -16.54
C SER A 56 5.22 -18.95 -17.40
N LEU A 57 6.41 -18.37 -17.18
CA LEU A 57 7.63 -18.79 -17.87
C LEU A 57 7.97 -20.26 -17.58
N LEU A 58 7.90 -20.68 -16.32
CA LEU A 58 8.09 -22.08 -15.94
C LEU A 58 7.05 -23.01 -16.62
N GLY A 59 5.82 -22.52 -16.78
CA GLY A 59 4.74 -23.19 -17.52
C GLY A 59 5.11 -23.48 -18.98
N PHE A 60 5.69 -22.51 -19.65
CA PHE A 60 6.11 -22.62 -21.05
C PHE A 60 7.39 -23.43 -21.24
N PHE A 61 8.40 -23.23 -20.39
CA PHE A 61 9.74 -23.78 -20.62
C PHE A 61 10.03 -25.09 -19.89
N VAL A 62 9.31 -25.39 -18.80
CA VAL A 62 9.60 -26.55 -17.95
C VAL A 62 8.45 -27.56 -17.98
N ASN A 63 7.25 -27.17 -17.55
CA ASN A 63 6.09 -28.06 -17.50
C ASN A 63 4.78 -27.27 -17.39
N PHE A 64 3.74 -27.67 -18.12
CA PHE A 64 2.43 -27.02 -18.10
C PHE A 64 1.80 -26.92 -16.70
N THR A 65 2.15 -27.83 -15.79
CA THR A 65 1.68 -27.82 -14.38
C THR A 65 2.01 -26.52 -13.65
N PHE A 66 3.06 -25.79 -14.04
CA PHE A 66 3.40 -24.52 -13.38
C PHE A 66 2.37 -23.40 -13.63
N PHE A 67 1.52 -23.50 -14.65
CA PHE A 67 0.44 -22.52 -14.87
C PHE A 67 -0.60 -22.52 -13.73
N TYR A 68 -0.74 -23.62 -12.99
CA TYR A 68 -1.59 -23.65 -11.80
C TYR A 68 -1.13 -22.62 -10.75
N GLY A 69 0.18 -22.35 -10.66
CA GLY A 69 0.72 -21.31 -9.77
C GLY A 69 0.23 -19.91 -10.17
N SER A 70 0.34 -19.56 -11.45
CA SER A 70 -0.19 -18.30 -11.98
C SER A 70 -1.69 -18.16 -11.76
N ALA A 71 -2.46 -19.22 -12.02
CA ALA A 71 -3.91 -19.24 -11.82
C ALA A 71 -4.30 -19.04 -10.35
N LEU A 72 -3.61 -19.74 -9.43
CA LEU A 72 -3.85 -19.61 -7.99
C LEU A 72 -3.59 -18.19 -7.49
N ILE A 73 -2.49 -17.57 -7.92
CA ILE A 73 -2.16 -16.20 -7.53
C ILE A 73 -3.23 -15.22 -8.06
N GLY A 74 -3.62 -15.35 -9.33
CA GLY A 74 -4.68 -14.52 -9.91
C GLY A 74 -6.00 -14.66 -9.14
N PHE A 75 -6.38 -15.89 -8.80
CA PHE A 75 -7.57 -16.17 -7.98
C PHE A 75 -7.49 -15.53 -6.60
N MET A 76 -6.36 -15.67 -5.89
CA MET A 76 -6.15 -15.07 -4.58
C MET A 76 -6.17 -13.53 -4.62
N LEU A 77 -5.62 -12.91 -5.66
CA LEU A 77 -5.69 -11.46 -5.85
C LEU A 77 -7.15 -10.98 -5.97
N ALA A 78 -7.96 -11.67 -6.77
CA ALA A 78 -9.38 -11.35 -6.90
C ALA A 78 -10.14 -11.54 -5.58
N PHE A 79 -9.94 -12.68 -4.91
CA PHE A 79 -10.61 -13.01 -3.65
C PHE A 79 -10.26 -12.03 -2.52
N THR A 80 -8.98 -11.71 -2.37
CA THR A 80 -8.52 -10.73 -1.38
C THR A 80 -9.01 -9.32 -1.68
N GLY A 81 -9.14 -8.95 -2.96
CA GLY A 81 -9.79 -7.70 -3.40
C GLY A 81 -11.27 -7.63 -3.00
N ILE A 82 -12.02 -8.72 -3.16
CA ILE A 82 -13.44 -8.79 -2.72
C ILE A 82 -13.54 -8.62 -1.19
N LEU A 83 -12.63 -9.22 -0.44
CA LEU A 83 -12.60 -9.13 1.01
C LEU A 83 -12.03 -7.79 1.54
N GLY A 84 -11.55 -6.90 0.66
CA GLY A 84 -10.96 -5.62 1.06
C GLY A 84 -9.67 -5.74 1.85
N LEU A 85 -8.95 -6.86 1.71
CA LEU A 85 -7.71 -7.14 2.45
C LEU A 85 -6.54 -7.37 1.51
N CYS A 86 -5.36 -6.89 1.90
CA CYS A 86 -4.13 -7.13 1.15
C CYS A 86 -3.08 -7.74 2.09
N PRO A 87 -3.08 -9.09 2.26
CA PRO A 87 -2.17 -9.74 3.19
C PRO A 87 -0.70 -9.50 2.84
N MET A 88 -0.40 -9.39 1.54
CA MET A 88 0.94 -9.04 1.06
C MET A 88 1.38 -7.67 1.57
N MET A 89 0.49 -6.66 1.56
CA MET A 89 0.81 -5.33 2.09
C MET A 89 1.14 -5.37 3.58
N SER A 90 0.38 -6.14 4.36
CA SER A 90 0.64 -6.34 5.80
C SER A 90 2.01 -6.98 6.04
N LEU A 91 2.41 -7.94 5.21
CA LEU A 91 3.72 -8.57 5.30
C LEU A 91 4.85 -7.60 4.90
N LEU A 92 4.70 -6.90 3.78
CA LEU A 92 5.70 -5.94 3.26
C LEU A 92 5.96 -4.79 4.24
N LYS A 93 4.95 -4.37 5.02
CA LYS A 93 5.11 -3.38 6.10
C LYS A 93 6.14 -3.79 7.16
N LEU A 94 6.33 -5.08 7.39
CA LEU A 94 7.24 -5.58 8.43
C LEU A 94 8.71 -5.56 8.00
N MET A 95 8.97 -5.47 6.69
CA MET A 95 10.30 -5.58 6.11
C MET A 95 11.19 -4.38 6.51
N PRO A 96 12.50 -4.60 6.71
CA PRO A 96 13.39 -3.60 7.32
C PRO A 96 13.53 -2.32 6.48
N TRP A 97 13.49 -2.41 5.15
CA TRP A 97 13.52 -1.23 4.26
C TRP A 97 12.26 -0.37 4.31
N ASN A 98 11.16 -0.89 4.86
CA ASN A 98 9.92 -0.15 5.02
C ASN A 98 9.80 0.52 6.40
N ARG A 99 10.83 0.38 7.24
CA ARG A 99 10.97 1.04 8.54
C ARG A 99 11.79 2.32 8.36
N VAL A 100 11.19 3.32 7.73
CA VAL A 100 11.82 4.63 7.54
C VAL A 100 11.84 5.36 8.89
N SER A 101 13.04 5.64 9.38
CA SER A 101 13.26 6.46 10.57
C SER A 101 12.94 7.91 10.24
N ILE A 102 12.23 8.59 11.13
CA ILE A 102 12.02 10.03 11.07
C ILE A 102 13.40 10.68 11.24
N LEU A 103 14.03 11.10 10.14
CA LEU A 103 15.21 11.97 10.21
C LEU A 103 14.70 13.38 10.51
N THR A 104 14.59 13.70 11.79
CA THR A 104 14.40 15.07 12.26
C THR A 104 15.64 15.85 11.85
N LYS A 105 15.49 16.76 10.90
CA LYS A 105 16.54 17.72 10.52
C LYS A 105 16.11 19.11 10.92
#